data_AF-A0A6I6APL0-F1
#
_entry.id   AF-A0A6I6APL0-F1
#
_cell.length_a   1.000
_cell.length_b   1.000
_cell.length_c   1.000
_cell.angle_alpha   90.00
_cell.angle_beta   90.00
_cell.angle_gamma   90.00
#
_symmetry.space_group_name_H-M   'P 1'
#
loop_
_entity.id
_entity.type
_entity.pdbx_description
1 polymer ?
#
loop_
_entity_poly.entity_id
_entity_poly.type
_entity_poly.pdbx_seq_one_letter_code
_entity_poly.pdbx_strand_id
1 'polypeptide(L)'
;MTSATFFNRQALRFLTGVYNLIPYEGAILTESGRRQTHLTVRRRRLLEFFFCQSLGVTWKTLEKDAFRLEPCASDRLIDYIDDFLNHPEYDPGDAPIPQKDGSICRLQIR
;
A
#
# COMPACT_ATOMS: atom_id res chain seq x y z
N MET A 1 31.30 27.28 -9.70
CA MET A 1 31.28 25.94 -9.07
C MET A 1 30.16 25.98 -8.04
N THR A 2 28.92 25.71 -8.46
CA THR A 2 27.73 26.22 -7.79
C THR A 2 26.95 25.11 -7.09
N SER A 3 26.82 25.25 -5.77
CA SER A 3 25.72 24.81 -4.92
C SER A 3 25.39 23.31 -4.82
N ALA A 4 26.01 22.63 -3.85
CA ALA A 4 25.56 21.33 -3.33
C ALA A 4 24.71 21.46 -2.06
N THR A 5 24.12 22.63 -1.80
CA THR A 5 23.43 22.91 -0.52
C THR A 5 22.06 23.53 -0.75
N PHE A 6 21.18 22.79 -1.44
CA PHE A 6 19.75 23.12 -1.49
C PHE A 6 18.86 21.86 -1.42
N PHE A 7 19.29 20.85 -0.66
CA PHE A 7 18.35 19.80 -0.23
C PHE A 7 17.52 20.39 0.92
N ASN A 8 16.34 20.90 0.56
CA ASN A 8 15.43 21.66 1.41
C ASN A 8 15.21 20.97 2.76
N ARG A 9 15.47 21.66 3.89
CA ARG A 9 15.25 21.14 5.25
C ARG A 9 13.81 20.65 5.47
N GLN A 10 12.83 21.16 4.72
CA GLN A 10 11.46 20.67 4.77
C GLN A 10 11.28 19.27 4.15
N ALA A 11 11.99 18.97 3.05
CA ALA A 11 11.94 17.66 2.41
C ALA A 11 12.55 16.57 3.30
N LEU A 12 13.66 16.86 3.98
CA LEU A 12 14.24 15.98 5.00
C LEU A 12 13.27 15.72 6.15
N ARG A 13 12.54 16.74 6.61
CA ARG A 13 11.59 16.64 7.73
C ARG A 13 10.32 15.83 7.40
N PHE A 14 9.88 15.86 6.14
CA PHE A 14 8.76 15.05 5.66
C PHE A 14 9.17 13.57 5.50
N LEU A 15 10.38 13.34 4.98
CA LEU A 15 10.94 12.00 4.86
C LEU A 15 11.15 11.36 6.23
N THR A 16 11.59 12.09 7.27
CA THR A 16 11.83 11.52 8.61
C THR A 16 10.60 10.89 9.30
N GLY A 17 9.37 11.19 8.88
CA GLY A 17 8.16 10.57 9.43
C GLY A 17 7.79 9.21 8.80
N VAL A 18 8.36 8.90 7.64
CA VAL A 18 8.03 7.71 6.82
C VAL A 18 9.30 6.88 6.55
N TYR A 19 10.46 7.52 6.43
CA TYR A 19 11.75 6.94 6.09
C TYR A 19 12.87 7.45 7.01
N ASN A 20 13.71 6.55 7.49
CA ASN A 20 15.02 6.86 8.05
C ASN A 20 16.05 6.85 6.92
N LEU A 21 16.63 8.01 6.65
CA LEU A 21 17.75 8.14 5.71
C LEU A 21 19.04 7.79 6.44
N ILE A 22 19.72 6.74 5.97
CA ILE A 22 21.06 6.40 6.43
C ILE A 22 22.03 6.89 5.35
N PRO A 23 22.95 7.83 5.66
CA PRO A 23 23.93 8.29 4.69
C PRO A 23 24.66 7.10 4.06
N TYR A 24 24.67 7.05 2.72
CA TYR A 24 25.31 6.00 1.91
C TYR A 24 24.68 4.60 1.97
N GLU A 25 23.63 4.36 2.76
CA GLU A 25 22.93 3.06 2.86
C GLU A 25 21.46 3.09 2.38
N GLY A 26 20.96 4.26 1.96
CA GLY A 26 19.63 4.40 1.38
C GLY A 26 18.56 4.78 2.41
N ALA A 27 17.31 4.40 2.15
CA ALA A 27 16.16 4.76 2.96
C ALA A 27 15.48 3.52 3.55
N ILE A 28 15.34 3.46 4.87
CA ILE A 28 14.61 2.40 5.57
C ILE A 28 13.25 2.96 5.99
N LEU A 29 12.16 2.25 5.68
CA LEU A 29 10.83 2.63 6.18
C LEU A 29 10.81 2.59 7.71
N THR A 30 10.38 3.70 8.31
CA THR A 30 9.94 3.76 9.71
C THR A 30 8.74 2.85 9.93
N GLU A 31 8.40 2.52 11.18
CA GLU A 31 7.24 1.68 11.47
C GLU A 31 5.92 2.33 10.99
N SER A 32 5.77 3.64 11.19
CA SER A 32 4.65 4.42 10.63
C SER A 32 4.63 4.35 9.10
N GLY A 33 5.80 4.45 8.46
CA GLY A 33 5.93 4.33 7.02
C GLY A 33 5.53 2.96 6.49
N ARG A 34 5.95 1.88 7.15
CA ARG A 34 5.56 0.50 6.81
C ARG A 34 4.05 0.33 6.91
N ARG A 35 3.45 0.78 8.01
CA ARG A 35 2.00 0.73 8.21
C ARG A 35 1.27 1.46 7.09
N GLN A 36 1.71 2.66 6.73
CA GLN A 36 1.09 3.42 5.65
C GLN A 36 1.20 2.70 4.31
N THR A 37 2.37 2.12 4.00
CA THR A 37 2.58 1.31 2.80
C THR A 37 1.64 0.10 2.78
N HIS A 38 1.47 -0.59 3.91
CA HIS A 38 0.57 -1.75 4.01
C HIS A 38 -0.89 -1.34 3.78
N LEU A 39 -1.34 -0.21 4.31
CA LEU A 39 -2.69 0.30 4.05
C LEU A 39 -2.88 0.63 2.57
N THR A 40 -1.89 1.25 1.92
CA THR A 40 -1.86 1.48 0.47
C THR A 40 -2.04 0.17 -0.31
N VAL A 41 -1.25 -0.85 0.02
CA VAL A 41 -1.35 -2.18 -0.61
C VAL A 41 -2.72 -2.83 -0.35
N ARG A 42 -3.25 -2.74 0.88
CA ARG A 42 -4.59 -3.25 1.23
C ARG A 42 -5.67 -2.65 0.35
N ARG A 43 -5.68 -1.33 0.16
CA ARG A 43 -6.70 -0.65 -0.67
C ARG A 43 -6.66 -1.16 -2.11
N ARG A 44 -5.47 -1.25 -2.70
CA ARG A 44 -5.31 -1.71 -4.08
C ARG A 44 -5.80 -3.14 -4.27
N ARG A 45 -5.40 -4.05 -3.38
CA ARG A 45 -5.78 -5.48 -3.46
C ARG A 45 -7.28 -5.69 -3.30
N LEU A 46 -7.92 -5.00 -2.35
CA LEU A 46 -9.37 -5.09 -2.18
C LEU A 46 -10.12 -4.52 -3.38
N LEU A 47 -9.63 -3.43 -4.00
CA LEU A 47 -10.19 -2.91 -5.25
C LEU A 47 -10.04 -3.92 -6.40
N GLU A 48 -8.85 -4.50 -6.58
CA GLU A 48 -8.61 -5.53 -7.60
C GLU A 48 -9.55 -6.72 -7.42
N PHE A 49 -9.65 -7.27 -6.20
CA PHE A 49 -10.56 -8.38 -5.89
C PHE A 49 -12.01 -8.01 -6.20
N PHE A 50 -12.47 -6.86 -5.69
CA PHE A 50 -13.84 -6.39 -5.88
C PHE A 50 -14.21 -6.30 -7.37
N PHE A 51 -13.35 -5.70 -8.19
CA PHE A 51 -13.61 -5.56 -9.61
C PHE A 51 -13.47 -6.89 -10.36
N CYS A 52 -12.54 -7.76 -9.98
CA CYS A 52 -12.46 -9.12 -10.52
C CYS A 52 -13.77 -9.89 -10.28
N GLN A 53 -14.27 -9.88 -9.05
CA GLN A 53 -15.51 -10.56 -8.68
C GLN A 53 -16.74 -9.93 -9.34
N SER A 54 -16.80 -8.60 -9.41
CA SER A 54 -17.99 -7.88 -9.88
C SER A 54 -18.09 -7.78 -11.40
N LEU A 55 -16.96 -7.66 -12.10
CA LEU A 55 -16.90 -7.42 -13.55
C LEU A 55 -16.40 -8.63 -14.34
N GLY A 56 -15.93 -9.69 -13.67
CA GLY A 56 -15.41 -10.90 -14.32
C GLY A 56 -14.11 -10.68 -15.10
N VAL A 57 -13.38 -9.60 -14.80
CA VAL A 57 -12.10 -9.27 -15.44
C VAL A 57 -10.93 -9.83 -14.64
N THR A 58 -9.77 -10.00 -15.27
CA THR A 58 -8.58 -10.51 -14.57
C THR A 58 -7.86 -9.42 -13.77
N TRP A 59 -7.23 -9.79 -12.65
CA TRP A 59 -6.52 -8.84 -11.78
C TRP A 59 -5.41 -8.10 -12.51
N LYS A 60 -4.68 -8.77 -13.42
CA LYS A 60 -3.63 -8.17 -14.26
C LYS A 60 -4.13 -7.02 -15.11
N THR A 61 -5.38 -7.09 -15.57
CA THR A 61 -5.99 -6.03 -16.39
C THR A 61 -6.24 -4.78 -15.55
N LEU A 62 -6.62 -4.96 -14.28
CA LEU A 62 -7.02 -3.88 -13.39
C LEU A 62 -5.89 -3.26 -12.58
N GLU A 63 -4.70 -3.87 -12.53
CA GLU A 63 -3.58 -3.41 -11.71
C GLU A 63 -3.33 -1.89 -11.85
N LYS A 64 -3.32 -1.38 -13.10
CA LYS A 64 -3.11 0.04 -13.38
C LYS A 64 -4.27 0.93 -12.92
N ASP A 65 -5.51 0.45 -13.05
CA ASP A 65 -6.70 1.20 -12.64
C ASP A 65 -6.82 1.22 -11.11
N ALA A 66 -6.62 0.07 -10.46
CA ALA A 66 -6.58 -0.05 -9.02
C ALA A 66 -5.47 0.82 -8.40
N PHE A 67 -4.28 0.86 -9.01
CA PHE A 67 -3.19 1.74 -8.59
C PHE A 67 -3.60 3.23 -8.62
N ARG A 68 -4.39 3.65 -9.61
CA ARG A 68 -4.89 5.04 -9.72
C ARG A 68 -6.03 5.33 -8.74
N LEU A 69 -6.87 4.35 -8.46
CA LEU A 69 -8.01 4.48 -7.56
C LEU A 69 -7.61 4.42 -6.09
N GLU A 70 -6.58 3.66 -5.75
CA GLU A 70 -6.09 3.46 -4.39
C GLU A 70 -5.92 4.76 -3.58
N PRO A 71 -5.21 5.82 -4.05
CA PRO A 71 -5.08 7.07 -3.29
C PRO A 71 -6.38 7.85 -3.16
N CYS A 72 -7.37 7.58 -4.01
CA CYS A 72 -8.67 8.24 -4.02
C CYS A 72 -9.73 7.49 -3.18
N ALA A 73 -9.48 6.22 -2.85
CA ALA A 73 -10.42 5.39 -2.12
C ALA A 73 -10.36 5.68 -0.62
N SER A 74 -11.49 6.15 -0.06
CA SER A 74 -11.61 6.39 1.38
C SER A 74 -11.57 5.10 2.19
N ASP A 75 -11.11 5.18 3.44
CA ASP A 75 -11.07 4.02 4.36
C ASP A 75 -12.43 3.37 4.54
N ARG A 76 -13.48 4.18 4.65
CA ARG A 76 -14.87 3.70 4.77
C ARG A 76 -15.31 2.89 3.56
N LEU A 77 -14.94 3.31 2.35
CA LEU A 77 -15.26 2.55 1.13
C LEU A 77 -14.54 1.19 1.14
N ILE A 78 -13.27 1.20 1.54
CA ILE A 78 -12.44 -0.02 1.58
C ILE A 78 -12.95 -0.98 2.65
N ASP A 79 -13.44 -0.49 3.79
CA ASP A 79 -14.12 -1.30 4.80
C ASP A 79 -15.38 -1.98 4.22
N TYR A 80 -16.24 -1.23 3.51
CA TYR A 80 -17.43 -1.83 2.88
C TYR A 80 -17.07 -2.88 1.83
N ILE A 81 -15.99 -2.68 1.08
CA ILE A 81 -15.50 -3.67 0.10
C ILE A 81 -14.98 -4.91 0.84
N ASP A 82 -14.19 -4.74 1.90
CA ASP A 82 -13.67 -5.85 2.70
C ASP A 82 -14.81 -6.72 3.27
N ASP A 83 -15.84 -6.06 3.84
CA ASP A 83 -17.04 -6.73 4.34
C ASP A 83 -17.78 -7.47 3.22
N PHE A 84 -17.96 -6.83 2.06
CA PHE A 84 -18.62 -7.42 0.89
C PHE A 84 -17.91 -8.67 0.38
N LEU A 85 -16.59 -8.69 0.47
CA LEU A 85 -15.74 -9.82 0.06
C LEU A 85 -15.61 -10.90 1.14
N ASN A 86 -16.27 -10.75 2.30
CA ASN A 86 -16.14 -11.62 3.47
C ASN A 86 -14.71 -11.71 4.04
N HIS A 87 -14.01 -10.58 4.15
CA HIS A 87 -12.68 -10.46 4.75
C HIS A 87 -11.63 -11.43 4.16
N PRO A 88 -11.32 -11.33 2.86
CA PRO A 88 -10.35 -12.22 2.22
C PRO A 88 -8.93 -11.99 2.76
N GLU A 89 -8.20 -13.09 3.00
CA GLU A 89 -6.79 -13.02 3.40
C GLU A 89 -5.83 -12.85 2.21
N TYR A 90 -6.28 -13.17 1.00
CA TYR A 90 -5.48 -13.17 -0.23
C TYR A 90 -6.25 -12.55 -1.38
N ASP A 91 -5.51 -11.89 -2.27
CA ASP A 91 -6.06 -11.40 -3.54
C ASP A 91 -6.19 -12.53 -4.58
N PRO A 92 -6.86 -12.29 -5.74
CA PRO A 92 -6.99 -13.30 -6.79
C PRO A 92 -5.66 -13.74 -7.43
N GLY A 93 -4.55 -13.06 -7.11
CA GLY A 93 -3.19 -13.39 -7.54
C GLY A 93 -2.36 -14.09 -6.46
N ASP A 94 -3.00 -14.62 -5.40
CA ASP A 94 -2.38 -15.29 -4.25
C ASP A 94 -1.44 -14.41 -3.40
N ALA A 95 -1.59 -13.08 -3.47
CA ALA A 95 -0.80 -12.18 -2.64
C ALA A 95 -1.57 -11.75 -1.37
N PRO A 96 -0.91 -11.69 -0.19
CA PRO A 96 -1.60 -11.55 1.10
C PRO A 96 -2.17 -10.15 1.28
N ILE A 97 -3.45 -10.01 1.64
CA ILE A 97 -4.07 -8.72 1.89
C ILE A 97 -3.69 -8.25 3.30
N PRO A 98 -3.02 -7.09 3.47
CA PRO A 98 -2.76 -6.55 4.80
C PRO A 98 -4.06 -6.24 5.51
N GLN A 99 -4.07 -6.39 6.84
CA GLN A 99 -5.19 -6.09 7.71
C GLN A 99 -5.35 -4.57 7.94
N LYS A 100 -6.48 -4.17 8.51
CA LYS A 100 -6.81 -2.74 8.76
C LYS A 100 -5.85 -2.06 9.74
N ASP A 101 -5.23 -2.81 10.64
CA ASP A 101 -4.18 -2.30 11.53
C ASP A 101 -2.82 -2.14 10.81
N GLY A 102 -2.70 -2.65 9.58
CA GLY A 102 -1.47 -2.71 8.80
C GLY A 102 -0.63 -3.94 9.10
N SER A 103 -1.11 -4.89 9.90
CA SER A 103 -0.46 -6.19 10.03
C SER A 103 -0.62 -6.99 8.73
N ILE A 104 0.36 -7.81 8.40
CA ILE A 104 0.26 -8.77 7.29
C ILE A 104 0.15 -10.12 7.96
N CYS A 105 -0.89 -10.89 7.61
CA CYS A 105 -0.97 -12.28 8.01
C CYS A 105 0.18 -13.01 7.30
N ARG A 106 1.31 -13.13 7.99
CA ARG A 106 2.46 -13.87 7.49
C ARG A 106 2.12 -15.34 7.66
N LEU A 107 1.37 -15.91 6.74
CA LEU A 107 1.39 -17.35 6.57
C LEU A 107 2.82 -17.71 6.18
N GLN A 108 3.50 -18.41 7.10
CA GLN A 108 4.81 -18.96 6.86
C GLN A 108 4.75 -19.72 5.53
N ILE A 109 5.62 -19.35 4.60
CA ILE A 109 5.88 -20.17 3.43
C ILE A 109 6.40 -21.51 3.98
N ARG A 110 5.61 -22.57 3.72
CA ARG A 110 5.86 -24.01 3.84
C ARG A 110 7.15 -24.46 4.52
#